data_AF-A0A837KKH1-F1
#
_entry.id   AF-A0A837KKH1-F1
#
_cell.length_a   1.000
_cell.length_b   1.000
_cell.length_c   1.000
_cell.angle_alpha   90.00
_cell.angle_beta   90.00
_cell.angle_gamma   90.00
#
_symmetry.space_group_name_H-M   'P 1'
#
loop_
_entity.id
_entity.type
_entity.pdbx_description
1 polymer ?
#
loop_
_entity_poly.entity_id
_entity_poly.type
_entity_poly.pdbx_seq_one_letter_code
_entity_poly.pdbx_strand_id
1 'polypeptide(L)'
;MDQPIARYYELKEIQKQVEEELNELRSKLIEAYSEAGSAEEGEYKLVISYQERREYNDDRLYNALPDPSLWRLMSKADTGKISSLLKLNVIQEKVLADTFEPKKVPVLRVQKR
;
A
#
# COMPACT_ATOMS: atom_id res chain seq x y z
N MET A 1 10.98 -2.10 38.90
CA MET A 1 10.07 -1.86 37.75
C MET A 1 9.99 -3.14 36.97
N ASP A 2 8.77 -3.54 36.63
CA ASP A 2 8.47 -4.85 36.05
C ASP A 2 9.29 -5.08 34.77
N GLN A 3 10.22 -6.04 34.83
CA GLN A 3 11.15 -6.34 33.73
C GLN A 3 10.45 -6.58 32.37
N PRO A 4 9.23 -7.16 32.31
CA PRO A 4 8.54 -7.36 31.03
C PRO A 4 8.16 -6.06 30.31
N ILE A 5 7.74 -5.02 31.03
CA ILE A 5 7.31 -3.74 30.42
C ILE A 5 8.51 -3.02 29.81
N ALA A 6 9.63 -2.96 30.53
CA ALA A 6 10.86 -2.35 30.03
C ALA A 6 11.37 -3.10 28.79
N ARG A 7 11.41 -4.44 28.84
CA ARG A 7 11.84 -5.26 27.70
C ARG A 7 10.93 -5.10 26.48
N TYR A 8 9.62 -5.00 26.69
CA TYR A 8 8.67 -4.76 25.62
C TYR A 8 8.92 -3.42 24.93
N TYR A 9 9.13 -2.36 25.71
CA TYR A 9 9.45 -1.02 25.18
C TYR A 9 10.75 -1.03 24.36
N GLU A 10 11.82 -1.65 24.87
CA GLU A 10 13.09 -1.80 24.13
C GLU A 10 12.88 -2.53 22.79
N LEU A 11 12.13 -3.63 22.78
CA LEU A 11 11.83 -4.36 21.55
C LEU A 11 11.02 -3.53 20.55
N LYS A 12 10.13 -2.65 21.04
CA LYS A 12 9.38 -1.70 20.19
C LYS A 12 10.30 -0.65 19.57
N GLU A 13 11.27 -0.15 20.30
CA GLU A 13 12.26 0.80 19.77
C GLU A 13 13.18 0.13 18.73
N ILE A 14 13.66 -1.09 19.01
CA ILE A 14 14.43 -1.88 18.04
C ILE A 14 13.61 -2.17 16.79
N GLN A 15 12.34 -2.58 16.95
CA GLN A 15 11.43 -2.81 15.82
C GLN A 15 11.34 -1.57 14.94
N LYS A 16 11.17 -0.39 15.53
CA LYS A 16 11.09 0.88 14.80
C LYS A 16 12.36 1.15 14.00
N GLN A 17 13.53 0.98 14.60
CA GLN A 17 14.82 1.17 13.92
C GLN A 17 15.00 0.20 12.74
N VAL A 18 14.65 -1.08 12.94
CA VAL A 18 14.70 -2.10 11.87
C VAL A 18 13.72 -1.77 10.75
N GLU A 19 12.51 -1.29 11.06
CA GLU A 19 11.53 -0.86 10.06
C GLU A 19 12.02 0.35 9.26
N GLU A 20 12.67 1.31 9.90
CA GLU A 20 13.30 2.47 9.23
C GLU A 20 14.42 2.01 8.27
N GLU A 21 15.36 1.18 8.74
CA GLU A 21 16.45 0.66 7.93
C GLU A 21 15.95 -0.17 6.73
N LEU A 22 14.95 -1.04 6.95
CA LEU A 22 14.32 -1.82 5.87
C LEU A 22 13.66 -0.92 4.82
N ASN A 23 13.01 0.18 5.23
CA ASN A 23 12.39 1.13 4.31
C ASN A 23 13.42 1.88 3.47
N GLU A 24 14.53 2.28 4.07
CA GLU A 24 15.65 2.90 3.35
C GLU A 24 16.25 1.92 2.32
N LEU A 25 16.55 0.69 2.74
CA LEU A 25 17.08 -0.35 1.85
C LEU A 25 16.10 -0.67 0.71
N ARG A 26 14.81 -0.79 1.02
CA ARG A 26 13.77 -0.99 0.00
C ARG A 26 13.80 0.11 -1.05
N SER A 27 13.91 1.37 -0.63
CA SER A 27 13.93 2.52 -1.54
C SER A 27 15.16 2.47 -2.46
N LYS A 28 16.34 2.23 -1.89
CA LYS A 28 17.61 2.07 -2.64
C LYS A 28 17.55 0.93 -3.66
N LEU A 29 17.01 -0.23 -3.26
CA LEU A 29 16.89 -1.40 -4.14
C LEU A 29 15.89 -1.17 -5.27
N ILE A 30 14.76 -0.51 -5.00
CA ILE A 30 13.79 -0.15 -6.04
C ILE A 30 14.40 0.80 -7.06
N GLU A 31 15.15 1.81 -6.60
CA GLU A 31 15.85 2.74 -7.48
C GLU A 31 16.87 2.02 -8.36
N ALA A 32 17.76 1.21 -7.74
CA ALA A 32 18.83 0.49 -8.42
C ALA A 32 18.35 -0.55 -9.45
N TYR A 33 17.20 -1.20 -9.18
CA TYR A 33 16.68 -2.30 -10.00
C TYR A 33 15.37 -1.98 -10.74
N SER A 34 14.99 -0.70 -10.80
CA SER A 34 13.75 -0.23 -11.43
C SER A 34 13.61 -0.65 -12.90
N GLU A 35 14.71 -0.69 -13.65
CA GLU A 35 14.69 -1.08 -15.07
C GLU A 35 14.79 -2.59 -15.29
N ALA A 36 15.57 -3.29 -14.45
CA ALA A 36 15.84 -4.72 -14.60
C ALA A 36 14.67 -5.60 -14.13
N GLY A 37 13.91 -5.14 -13.12
CA GLY A 37 12.77 -5.87 -12.54
C GLY A 37 13.15 -7.14 -11.76
N SER A 38 14.38 -7.64 -11.86
CA SER A 38 14.92 -8.73 -11.05
C SER A 38 16.44 -8.73 -11.04
N ALA A 39 17.04 -9.29 -9.97
CA ALA A 39 18.47 -9.45 -9.83
C ALA A 39 18.81 -10.69 -8.97
N GLU A 40 20.01 -11.23 -9.16
CA GLU A 40 20.54 -12.33 -8.36
C GLU A 40 21.91 -11.92 -7.83
N GLU A 41 22.05 -11.92 -6.50
CA GLU A 41 23.28 -11.57 -5.79
C GLU A 41 23.61 -12.68 -4.78
N GLY A 42 24.62 -13.50 -5.10
CA GLY A 42 25.00 -14.64 -4.26
C GLY A 42 23.86 -15.63 -4.05
N GLU A 43 23.50 -15.89 -2.78
CA GLU A 43 22.39 -16.77 -2.41
C GLU A 43 21.01 -16.07 -2.44
N TYR A 44 20.94 -14.80 -2.86
CA TYR A 44 19.71 -14.01 -2.80
C TYR A 44 19.16 -13.73 -4.20
N LYS A 45 17.84 -13.85 -4.33
CA LYS A 45 17.08 -13.45 -5.51
C LYS A 45 16.16 -12.28 -5.17
N LEU A 46 16.33 -11.17 -5.89
CA LEU A 46 15.48 -9.99 -5.83
C LEU A 46 14.54 -9.97 -7.04
N VAL A 47 13.26 -9.67 -6.78
CA VAL A 47 12.24 -9.46 -7.81
C VAL A 47 11.45 -8.21 -7.45
N ILE A 48 11.30 -7.31 -8.42
CA ILE A 48 10.42 -6.14 -8.34
C ILE A 48 9.29 -6.36 -9.33
N SER A 49 8.07 -6.51 -8.82
CA SER A 49 6.85 -6.48 -9.63
C SER A 49 6.12 -5.16 -9.43
N TYR A 50 5.30 -4.75 -10.39
CA TYR A 50 4.49 -3.54 -10.28
C TYR A 50 3.03 -3.94 -10.11
N GLN A 51 2.41 -3.45 -9.04
CA GLN A 51 0.98 -3.55 -8.84
C GLN A 51 0.32 -2.24 -9.26
N GLU A 52 -0.82 -2.33 -9.94
CA GLU A 52 -1.65 -1.16 -10.19
C GLU A 52 -2.52 -0.88 -8.97
N ARG A 53 -2.29 0.28 -8.36
CA ARG A 53 -3.13 0.80 -7.28
C ARG A 53 -3.95 1.95 -7.83
N ARG A 54 -5.24 1.96 -7.51
CA ARG A 54 -6.13 3.08 -7.83
C ARG A 54 -5.93 4.18 -6.80
N GLU A 55 -5.41 5.33 -7.22
CA GLU A 55 -5.41 6.54 -6.41
C GLU A 55 -6.67 7.33 -6.73
N TYR A 56 -7.65 7.25 -5.83
CA TYR A 56 -8.92 7.93 -5.98
C TYR A 56 -8.76 9.42 -5.67
N ASN A 57 -9.41 10.25 -6.47
CA ASN A 57 -9.58 11.68 -6.21
C ASN A 57 -10.87 11.89 -5.43
N ASP A 58 -10.78 12.51 -4.25
CA ASP A 58 -11.91 12.70 -3.34
C ASP A 58 -13.07 13.47 -4.00
N ASP A 59 -12.77 14.55 -4.73
CA ASP A 59 -13.79 15.37 -5.38
C ASP A 59 -14.46 14.62 -6.53
N ARG A 60 -13.70 13.95 -7.39
CA ARG A 60 -14.27 13.16 -8.50
C ARG A 60 -15.11 12.01 -7.97
N LEU A 61 -14.64 11.33 -6.93
CA LEU A 61 -15.36 10.22 -6.31
C LEU A 61 -16.65 10.70 -5.64
N TYR A 62 -16.59 11.79 -4.87
CA TYR A 62 -17.78 12.40 -4.25
C TYR A 62 -18.86 12.72 -5.29
N ASN A 63 -18.47 13.36 -6.39
CA ASN A 63 -19.40 13.76 -7.45
C ASN A 63 -19.94 12.59 -8.28
N ALA A 64 -19.26 11.45 -8.30
CA ALA A 64 -19.69 10.26 -9.04
C ALA A 64 -20.63 9.36 -8.24
N LEU A 65 -20.64 9.47 -6.90
CA LEU A 65 -21.47 8.61 -6.06
C LEU A 65 -22.98 8.84 -6.34
N PRO A 66 -23.79 7.77 -6.38
CA PRO A 66 -25.22 7.86 -6.63
C PRO A 66 -26.01 8.47 -5.46
N ASP A 67 -25.46 8.39 -4.24
CA ASP A 67 -26.04 8.97 -3.02
C ASP A 67 -24.94 9.68 -2.20
N PRO A 68 -25.07 11.01 -1.96
CA PRO A 68 -24.15 11.78 -1.13
C PRO A 68 -23.99 11.25 0.31
N SER A 69 -24.96 10.50 0.84
CA SER A 69 -24.89 9.90 2.17
C SER A 69 -23.75 8.87 2.29
N LEU A 70 -23.42 8.18 1.20
CA LEU A 70 -22.33 7.20 1.14
C LEU A 70 -20.97 7.86 1.41
N TRP A 71 -20.79 9.11 0.95
CA TRP A 71 -19.57 9.86 1.23
C TRP A 71 -19.38 10.12 2.72
N ARG A 72 -20.47 10.39 3.46
CA ARG A 72 -20.41 10.65 4.91
C ARG A 72 -19.88 9.44 5.68
N LEU A 73 -20.16 8.22 5.23
CA LEU A 73 -19.65 6.98 5.81
C LEU A 73 -18.15 6.77 5.55
N MET A 74 -17.66 7.25 4.39
CA MET A 74 -16.25 7.10 4.03
C MET A 74 -15.37 8.21 4.58
N SER A 75 -15.86 9.45 4.55
CA SER A 75 -15.20 10.72 4.91
C SER A 75 -14.01 11.12 4.03
N LYS A 76 -13.36 10.16 3.38
CA LYS A 76 -12.32 10.31 2.35
C LYS A 76 -12.32 9.08 1.45
N ALA A 77 -11.70 9.14 0.27
CA ALA A 77 -11.55 7.96 -0.56
C ALA A 77 -10.70 6.90 0.15
N ASP A 78 -11.32 5.75 0.41
CA ASP A 78 -10.67 4.61 1.05
C ASP A 78 -10.93 3.36 0.21
N THR A 79 -9.84 2.74 -0.25
CA THR A 79 -9.92 1.57 -1.14
C THR A 79 -10.67 0.39 -0.50
N GLY A 80 -10.57 0.21 0.81
CA GLY A 80 -11.26 -0.85 1.55
C GLY A 80 -12.78 -0.62 1.60
N LYS A 81 -13.21 0.60 1.91
CA LYS A 81 -14.62 0.99 1.92
C LYS A 81 -15.23 0.93 0.51
N ILE A 82 -14.53 1.45 -0.50
CA ILE A 82 -14.97 1.39 -1.92
C ILE A 82 -15.12 -0.08 -2.37
N SER A 83 -14.14 -0.93 -2.05
CA SER A 83 -14.21 -2.37 -2.36
C SER A 83 -15.42 -3.03 -1.68
N SER A 84 -15.74 -2.62 -0.45
CA SER A 84 -16.90 -3.14 0.28
C SER A 84 -18.22 -2.71 -0.38
N LEU A 85 -18.33 -1.45 -0.80
CA LEU A 85 -19.52 -0.94 -1.51
C LEU A 85 -19.74 -1.63 -2.86
N LEU A 86 -18.67 -1.92 -3.60
CA LEU A 86 -18.74 -2.72 -4.83
C LEU A 86 -19.21 -4.15 -4.56
N LYS A 87 -18.63 -4.83 -3.56
CA LYS A 87 -19.00 -6.20 -3.19
C LYS A 87 -20.45 -6.32 -2.75
N LEU A 88 -20.97 -5.29 -2.08
CA LEU A 88 -22.36 -5.21 -1.64
C LEU A 88 -23.31 -4.72 -2.74
N ASN A 89 -22.80 -4.49 -3.97
CA ASN A 89 -23.55 -3.94 -5.10
C ASN A 89 -24.23 -2.59 -4.81
N VAL A 90 -23.71 -1.81 -3.85
CA VAL A 90 -24.21 -0.47 -3.53
C VAL A 90 -23.79 0.53 -4.61
N ILE A 91 -22.58 0.34 -5.16
CA ILE A 91 -22.07 1.08 -6.32
C ILE A 91 -21.61 0.09 -7.39
N GLN A 92 -21.59 0.52 -8.65
CA GLN A 92 -21.11 -0.28 -9.78
C GLN A 92 -19.75 0.21 -10.25
N GLU A 93 -18.96 -0.66 -10.87
CA GLU A 93 -17.61 -0.34 -11.37
C GLU A 93 -17.59 0.90 -12.29
N LYS A 94 -18.63 1.08 -13.11
CA LYS A 94 -18.79 2.23 -14.00
C LYS A 94 -18.79 3.59 -13.29
N VAL A 95 -19.20 3.63 -12.01
CA VAL A 95 -19.18 4.84 -11.19
C VAL A 95 -17.75 5.29 -10.90
N LEU A 96 -16.81 4.35 -10.88
CA LEU A 96 -15.44 4.61 -10.47
C LEU A 96 -14.52 4.98 -11.64
N ALA A 97 -14.94 4.75 -12.89
CA ALA A 97 -14.08 4.80 -14.08
C ALA A 97 -13.23 6.08 -14.18
N ASP A 98 -13.80 7.24 -13.87
CA ASP A 98 -13.13 8.55 -13.96
C ASP A 98 -12.78 9.15 -12.58
N THR A 99 -12.85 8.34 -11.52
CA THR A 99 -12.65 8.80 -10.14
C THR A 99 -11.26 8.49 -9.59
N PHE A 100 -10.44 7.73 -10.32
CA PHE A 100 -9.09 7.38 -9.90
C PHE A 100 -8.10 7.46 -11.05
N GLU A 101 -6.83 7.56 -10.68
CA GLU A 101 -5.70 7.40 -11.58
C GLU A 101 -4.93 6.13 -11.21
N PRO A 102 -4.55 5.28 -12.18
CA PRO A 102 -3.75 4.11 -11.91
C PRO A 102 -2.32 4.52 -11.58
N LYS A 103 -1.86 4.14 -10.39
CA LYS A 103 -0.47 4.29 -9.98
C LYS A 103 0.22 2.95 -9.93
N LYS A 104 1.36 2.85 -10.61
CA LYS A 104 2.24 1.69 -10.51
C LYS A 104 3.00 1.75 -9.20
N VAL A 105 2.73 0.79 -8.33
CA VAL A 105 3.41 0.66 -7.04
C VAL A 105 4.39 -0.51 -7.13
N PRO A 106 5.70 -0.27 -6.90
CA PRO A 106 6.69 -1.33 -6.90
C PRO A 106 6.54 -2.22 -5.66
N VAL A 107 6.58 -3.53 -5.89
CA VAL A 107 6.54 -4.60 -4.89
C VAL A 107 7.87 -5.34 -4.96
N LEU A 108 8.74 -5.04 -4.01
CA LEU A 108 10.03 -5.70 -3.83
C LEU A 108 9.86 -6.99 -3.02
N ARG A 109 10.44 -8.08 -3.53
CA ARG A 109 10.56 -9.37 -2.86
C ARG A 109 12.00 -9.85 -2.94
N VAL A 110 12.58 -10.19 -1.79
CA VAL A 110 13.89 -10.84 -1.70
C VAL A 110 13.70 -12.21 -1.08
N GLN A 111 14.29 -13.23 -1.69
CA GLN A 111 14.27 -14.61 -1.22
C GLN A 111 15.68 -15.16 -1.17
N LYS A 112 15.99 -15.92 -0.12
CA LYS A 112 17.19 -16.75 -0.07
C LYS A 112 16.92 -18.03 -0.87
N ARG A 113 17.89 -18.44 -1.69
CA ARG A 113 17.89 -19.72 -2.40
C ARG A 113 18.20 -20.88 -1.48
#